data_AF-A0AAD3CZ22-F1
#
_entry.id   AF-A0AAD3CZ22-F1
#
_cell.length_a   1.000
_cell.length_b   1.000
_cell.length_c   1.000
_cell.angle_alpha   90.00
_cell.angle_beta   90.00
_cell.angle_gamma   90.00
#
_symmetry.space_group_name_H-M   'P 1'
#
loop_
_entity.id
_entity.type
_entity.pdbx_description
1 polymer ?
#
loop_
_entity_poly.entity_id
_entity_poly.type
_entity_poly.pdbx_seq_one_letter_code
_entity_poly.pdbx_strand_id
1 'polypeptide(L)'
;METSPFSVDLVLEAKHHIQFLSSLHKNGVTLSKPSLESFRRYTELWLPMLMKLNSNGKSCDLIPPADIAWLFHCHRLAPYRYSAYVQKRFFQNGMNRDTEQGFKVVDASHPFVFQLEDNSYNDTLTSPDLNAICKSTIQHFQDMYPNENFFLEPTNAPKNSQTVSTKLGGFDVLESCERQSTFLWQVSAPTFSSEAFLKQGVDNYDKFVRLMGQKDRPRFIVPTYQIDLMWHTHMLSSIEKYHHDNMNMGGSVLEHDDSLNDRSEGSILNTNFQATRKLWKSVYGVEYKVPGGMYRGEPPKDFFRKDWVDKKGSFKPNVDTGAGLALSHLIGQIGASSHGKTTWLSIDDPIAFKTANPRSTTKGLNANPEMAGYVFGKGDKGIGYYNLNCRETYDVLLDRIENMLKKAKNDRVGGTCCLALFCCFILIPCHLADSKKKIEELEDAKEFTRIRRDAAGPDAELDLPDVLKEKMSKYKRSNNDGGGGYYYDNTAYYGYAAACGAAGGYFDGGGGGDGGAGGACGGGACGGGACGGGGGCGGGGGCGGGG
;
A
#
# COMPACT_ATOMS: atom_id res chain seq x y z
N MET A 1 -14.04 -32.10 22.34
CA MET A 1 -13.08 -30.97 22.34
C MET A 1 -12.63 -30.85 20.90
N GLU A 2 -13.12 -29.87 20.16
CA GLU A 2 -12.59 -29.61 18.82
C GLU A 2 -11.14 -29.13 18.98
N THR A 3 -10.21 -29.82 18.34
CA THR A 3 -8.81 -29.45 18.28
C THR A 3 -8.68 -28.15 17.48
N SER A 4 -7.98 -27.16 18.02
CA SER A 4 -7.68 -25.89 17.33
C SER A 4 -7.16 -26.17 15.90
N PRO A 5 -7.58 -25.41 14.88
CA PRO A 5 -7.07 -25.58 13.51
C PRO A 5 -5.61 -25.15 13.36
N PHE A 6 -5.04 -24.48 14.37
CA PHE A 6 -3.69 -23.96 14.38
C PHE A 6 -2.76 -24.81 15.27
N SER A 7 -1.53 -24.96 14.82
CA SER A 7 -0.43 -25.67 15.50
C SER A 7 0.18 -24.90 16.68
N VAL A 8 -0.32 -23.69 16.94
CA VAL A 8 0.06 -22.80 18.05
C VAL A 8 -1.16 -22.57 18.95
N ASP A 9 -0.96 -22.55 20.27
CA ASP A 9 -1.98 -22.07 21.22
C ASP A 9 -2.09 -20.54 21.12
N LEU A 10 -2.87 -20.07 20.16
CA LEU A 10 -3.06 -18.65 19.90
C LEU A 10 -3.69 -17.90 21.08
N VAL A 11 -4.44 -18.56 21.97
CA VAL A 11 -5.03 -17.89 23.14
C VAL A 11 -3.95 -17.58 24.16
N LEU A 12 -3.08 -18.56 24.45
CA LEU A 12 -1.96 -18.37 25.35
C LEU A 12 -0.95 -17.36 24.77
N GLU A 13 -0.56 -17.55 23.51
CA GLU A 13 0.43 -16.68 22.85
C GLU A 13 -0.10 -15.25 22.66
N ALA A 14 -1.40 -15.04 22.45
CA ALA A 14 -1.95 -13.68 22.38
C ALA A 14 -1.86 -12.94 23.72
N LYS A 15 -1.99 -13.65 24.85
CA LYS A 15 -1.78 -13.07 26.18
C LYS A 15 -0.31 -12.66 26.36
N HIS A 16 0.62 -13.53 26.00
CA HIS A 16 2.06 -13.22 26.02
C HIS A 16 2.40 -12.05 25.09
N HIS A 17 1.79 -12.00 23.91
CA HIS A 17 2.00 -10.92 22.94
C HIS A 17 1.52 -9.56 23.46
N ILE A 18 0.32 -9.48 24.06
CA ILE A 18 -0.15 -8.22 24.68
C ILE A 18 0.77 -7.82 25.84
N GLN A 19 1.21 -8.77 26.66
CA GLN A 19 2.13 -8.53 27.77
C GLN A 19 3.49 -8.02 27.28
N PHE A 20 4.02 -8.58 26.19
CA PHE A 20 5.22 -8.12 25.52
C PHE A 20 5.10 -6.68 25.04
N LEU A 21 4.03 -6.36 24.30
CA LEU A 21 3.78 -5.00 23.81
C LEU A 21 3.63 -4.00 24.97
N SER A 22 2.88 -4.39 26.02
CA SER A 22 2.71 -3.56 27.21
C SER A 22 4.03 -3.30 27.94
N SER A 23 4.85 -4.34 28.10
CA SER A 23 6.16 -4.24 28.76
C SER A 23 7.13 -3.36 27.96
N LEU A 24 7.20 -3.52 26.63
CA LEU A 24 7.99 -2.63 25.77
C LEU A 24 7.54 -1.17 25.87
N HIS A 25 6.22 -0.94 25.87
CA HIS A 25 5.64 0.40 25.96
C HIS A 25 5.93 1.08 27.30
N LYS A 26 5.70 0.38 28.42
CA LYS A 26 6.04 0.87 29.78
C LYS A 26 7.53 1.21 29.94
N ASN A 27 8.39 0.51 29.22
CA ASN A 27 9.83 0.75 29.24
C ASN A 27 10.29 1.82 28.22
N GLY A 28 9.37 2.36 27.41
CA GLY A 28 9.62 3.46 26.48
C GLY A 28 10.15 3.03 25.11
N VAL A 29 10.23 1.72 24.85
CA VAL A 29 10.82 1.17 23.62
C VAL A 29 9.99 1.51 22.39
N THR A 30 8.66 1.44 22.50
CA THR A 30 7.74 1.72 21.40
C THR A 30 7.35 3.20 21.30
N LEU A 31 7.81 4.06 22.22
CA LEU A 31 7.41 5.48 22.26
C LEU A 31 8.19 6.35 21.28
N SER A 32 9.25 5.82 20.70
CA SER A 32 10.09 6.52 19.73
C SER A 32 10.53 5.58 18.63
N LYS A 33 10.76 6.13 17.43
CA LYS A 33 11.41 5.40 16.33
C LYS A 33 12.76 4.82 16.80
N PRO A 34 13.06 3.53 16.54
CA PRO A 34 14.36 2.96 16.88
C PRO A 34 15.51 3.71 16.22
N SER A 35 16.66 3.76 16.89
CA SER A 35 17.85 4.45 16.37
C SER A 35 18.52 3.66 15.24
N LEU A 36 19.35 4.34 14.44
CA LEU A 36 20.20 3.66 13.46
C LEU A 36 21.17 2.67 14.13
N GLU A 37 21.57 2.95 15.37
CA GLU A 37 22.40 2.03 16.15
C GLU A 37 21.63 0.76 16.55
N SER A 38 20.37 0.88 16.96
CA SER A 38 19.50 -0.29 17.20
C SER A 38 19.38 -1.14 15.92
N PHE A 39 19.19 -0.48 14.78
CA PHE A 39 19.11 -1.15 13.47
C PHE A 39 20.42 -1.85 13.09
N ARG A 40 21.58 -1.21 13.32
CA ARG A 40 22.89 -1.82 13.12
C ARG A 40 23.08 -3.05 14.02
N ARG A 41 22.83 -2.92 15.33
CA ARG A 41 22.90 -4.01 16.31
C ARG A 41 22.03 -5.20 15.89
N TYR A 42 20.80 -4.94 15.44
CA TYR A 42 19.92 -5.99 14.94
C TYR A 42 20.49 -6.70 13.70
N THR A 43 20.95 -5.94 12.71
CA THR A 43 21.32 -6.48 11.37
C THR A 43 22.74 -7.04 11.29
N GLU A 44 23.68 -6.45 12.02
CA GLU A 44 25.11 -6.76 11.98
C GLU A 44 25.57 -7.62 13.16
N LEU A 45 24.85 -7.62 14.28
CA LEU A 45 25.23 -8.39 15.48
C LEU A 45 24.21 -9.50 15.77
N TRP A 46 22.94 -9.16 16.00
CA TRP A 46 21.94 -10.13 16.45
C TRP A 46 21.63 -11.22 15.41
N LEU A 47 21.26 -10.84 14.18
CA LEU A 47 20.92 -11.82 13.15
C LEU A 47 22.12 -12.74 12.82
N PRO A 48 23.36 -12.25 12.62
CA PRO A 48 24.50 -13.14 12.43
C PRO A 48 24.78 -14.08 13.61
N MET A 49 24.65 -13.60 14.86
CA MET A 49 24.80 -14.45 16.04
C MET A 49 23.74 -15.56 16.09
N LEU A 50 22.47 -15.19 15.91
CA LEU A 50 21.34 -16.11 15.87
C LEU A 50 21.57 -17.21 14.83
N MET A 51 22.04 -16.83 13.64
CA MET A 51 22.35 -17.77 12.56
C MET A 51 23.51 -18.72 12.90
N LYS A 52 24.60 -18.19 13.45
CA LYS A 52 25.79 -18.99 13.81
C LYS A 52 25.47 -20.01 14.90
N LEU A 53 24.66 -19.62 15.89
CA LEU A 53 24.29 -20.50 16.99
C LEU A 53 23.27 -21.57 16.56
N ASN A 54 22.32 -21.24 15.69
CA ASN A 54 21.36 -22.21 15.15
C ASN A 54 21.96 -23.19 14.13
N SER A 55 23.07 -22.85 13.46
CA SER A 55 23.72 -23.71 12.47
C SER A 55 24.49 -24.90 13.07
N ASN A 56 24.76 -24.91 14.38
CA ASN A 56 25.57 -25.93 15.05
C ASN A 56 24.79 -27.19 15.47
N GLY A 57 23.60 -27.43 14.90
CA GLY A 57 22.78 -28.61 15.17
C GLY A 57 22.10 -28.65 16.56
N LYS A 58 22.27 -27.59 17.36
CA LYS A 58 21.50 -27.32 18.58
C LYS A 58 20.80 -25.97 18.41
N SER A 59 19.48 -25.97 18.40
CA SER A 59 18.73 -24.72 18.55
C SER A 59 19.11 -24.12 19.91
N CYS A 60 19.67 -22.91 19.88
CA CYS A 60 20.04 -22.20 21.10
C CYS A 60 18.89 -21.26 21.45
N ASP A 61 18.32 -21.41 22.64
CA ASP A 61 17.32 -20.48 23.13
C ASP A 61 18.00 -19.14 23.43
N LEU A 62 17.55 -18.09 22.76
CA LEU A 62 18.10 -16.74 22.88
C LEU A 62 16.98 -15.74 23.16
N ILE A 63 17.24 -14.82 24.08
CA ILE A 63 16.32 -13.73 24.45
C ILE A 63 17.00 -12.38 24.16
N PRO A 64 16.51 -11.58 23.21
CA PRO A 64 17.15 -10.32 22.81
C PRO A 64 17.03 -9.19 23.85
N PRO A 65 17.91 -8.18 23.82
CA PRO A 65 17.66 -6.92 24.50
C PRO A 65 16.49 -6.17 23.84
N ALA A 66 15.86 -5.23 24.58
CA ALA A 66 14.58 -4.64 24.19
C ALA A 66 14.58 -3.91 22.82
N ASP A 67 15.65 -3.20 22.46
CA ASP A 67 15.81 -2.51 21.17
C ASP A 67 15.78 -3.49 19.99
N ILE A 68 16.50 -4.60 20.15
CA ILE A 68 16.59 -5.68 19.16
C ILE A 68 15.28 -6.47 19.11
N ALA A 69 14.66 -6.73 20.27
CA ALA A 69 13.38 -7.45 20.35
C ALA A 69 12.29 -6.76 19.53
N TRP A 70 12.20 -5.43 19.61
CA TRP A 70 11.21 -4.66 18.87
C TRP A 70 11.47 -4.67 17.35
N LEU A 71 12.72 -4.48 16.92
CA LEU A 71 13.10 -4.60 15.50
C LEU A 71 12.85 -6.01 14.94
N PHE A 72 13.16 -7.03 15.73
CA PHE A 72 12.97 -8.42 15.33
C PHE A 72 11.50 -8.77 15.19
N HIS A 73 10.68 -8.30 16.14
CA HIS A 73 9.23 -8.39 16.11
C HIS A 73 8.65 -7.75 14.84
N CYS A 74 8.96 -6.48 14.55
CA CYS A 74 8.43 -5.78 13.38
C CYS A 74 8.92 -6.38 12.06
N HIS A 75 10.16 -6.86 11.97
CA HIS A 75 10.66 -7.51 10.76
C HIS A 75 9.91 -8.83 10.47
N ARG A 76 9.60 -9.62 11.51
CA ARG A 76 8.89 -10.90 11.38
C ARG A 76 7.40 -10.75 11.07
N LEU A 77 6.80 -9.58 11.31
CA LEU A 77 5.45 -9.25 10.83
C LEU A 77 5.34 -9.18 9.29
N ALA A 78 6.46 -9.19 8.57
CA ALA A 78 6.52 -9.42 7.12
C ALA A 78 7.18 -10.79 6.84
N PRO A 79 6.52 -11.92 7.17
CA PRO A 79 7.17 -13.23 7.33
C PRO A 79 7.96 -13.69 6.11
N TYR A 80 7.42 -13.49 4.90
CA TYR A 80 8.06 -13.94 3.66
C TYR A 80 9.19 -13.01 3.21
N ARG A 81 9.09 -11.70 3.48
CA ARG A 81 10.19 -10.75 3.24
C ARG A 81 11.34 -10.98 4.21
N TYR A 82 11.03 -11.23 5.48
CA TYR A 82 11.99 -11.64 6.50
C TYR A 82 12.71 -12.93 6.08
N SER A 83 11.95 -13.97 5.74
CA SER A 83 12.49 -15.25 5.30
C SER A 83 13.39 -15.08 4.07
N ALA A 84 12.93 -14.34 3.05
CA ALA A 84 13.72 -14.09 1.84
C ALA A 84 15.03 -13.34 2.15
N TYR A 85 14.99 -12.34 3.04
CA TYR A 85 16.18 -11.62 3.48
C TYR A 85 17.18 -12.53 4.20
N VAL A 86 16.71 -13.32 5.18
CA VAL A 86 17.56 -14.24 5.96
C VAL A 86 18.15 -15.33 5.06
N GLN A 87 17.34 -15.93 4.19
CA GLN A 87 17.80 -16.90 3.19
C GLN A 87 18.90 -16.31 2.29
N LYS A 88 18.64 -15.11 1.75
CA LYS A 88 19.61 -14.41 0.89
C LYS A 88 20.91 -14.11 1.61
N ARG A 89 20.84 -13.62 2.85
CA ARG A 89 22.02 -13.17 3.60
C ARG A 89 22.87 -14.30 4.13
N PHE A 90 22.26 -15.41 4.58
CA PHE A 90 22.96 -16.42 5.38
C PHE A 90 23.02 -17.81 4.76
N PHE A 91 22.13 -18.15 3.81
CA PHE A 91 22.05 -19.50 3.26
C PHE A 91 22.60 -19.63 1.83
N GLN A 92 22.95 -18.53 1.16
CA GLN A 92 23.37 -18.54 -0.25
C GLN A 92 24.74 -19.18 -0.53
N ASN A 93 25.59 -19.40 0.49
CA ASN A 93 26.96 -19.87 0.28
C ASN A 93 27.18 -21.38 0.53
N GLY A 94 26.14 -22.23 0.60
CA GLY A 94 26.33 -23.62 1.01
C GLY A 94 25.28 -24.67 0.67
N MET A 95 24.65 -24.67 -0.52
CA MET A 95 23.85 -25.85 -0.89
C MET A 95 23.81 -26.18 -2.39
N ASN A 96 24.25 -27.41 -2.69
CA ASN A 96 23.87 -28.21 -3.85
C ASN A 96 22.34 -28.30 -3.94
N ARG A 97 21.81 -28.29 -5.16
CA ARG A 97 20.39 -28.09 -5.48
C ARG A 97 19.46 -29.28 -5.19
N ASP A 98 19.95 -30.38 -4.66
CA ASP A 98 19.17 -31.62 -4.59
C ASP A 98 19.13 -32.16 -3.16
N THR A 99 18.06 -31.80 -2.43
CA THR A 99 17.28 -32.64 -1.48
C THR A 99 16.42 -31.73 -0.57
N GLU A 100 15.11 -31.89 -0.68
CA GLU A 100 14.03 -31.32 0.17
C GLU A 100 14.04 -29.79 0.40
N GLN A 101 13.38 -29.06 -0.51
CA GLN A 101 13.05 -27.63 -0.39
C GLN A 101 12.00 -27.39 0.72
N GLY A 102 12.41 -27.45 1.98
CA GLY A 102 11.62 -26.91 3.09
C GLY A 102 11.66 -25.38 3.13
N PHE A 103 10.58 -24.76 3.61
CA PHE A 103 10.54 -23.32 3.92
C PHE A 103 11.51 -23.02 5.09
N LYS A 104 12.74 -22.58 4.77
CA LYS A 104 13.77 -22.30 5.77
C LYS A 104 13.61 -20.88 6.32
N VAL A 105 13.23 -20.77 7.59
CA VAL A 105 13.14 -19.52 8.32
C VAL A 105 13.83 -19.67 9.67
N VAL A 106 14.23 -18.55 10.27
CA VAL A 106 14.74 -18.54 11.64
C VAL A 106 13.71 -17.86 12.53
N ASP A 107 13.14 -18.62 13.44
CA ASP A 107 12.19 -18.12 14.44
C ASP A 107 12.90 -17.68 15.72
N ALA A 108 12.20 -16.84 16.50
CA ALA A 108 12.61 -16.52 17.86
C ALA A 108 12.17 -17.67 18.77
N SER A 109 13.08 -18.23 19.59
CA SER A 109 12.72 -19.26 20.57
C SER A 109 11.66 -18.77 21.57
N HIS A 110 11.76 -17.50 21.96
CA HIS A 110 10.82 -16.83 22.86
C HIS A 110 10.34 -15.52 22.23
N PRO A 111 9.35 -15.56 21.32
CA PRO A 111 8.99 -14.42 20.47
C PRO A 111 8.39 -13.22 21.22
N PHE A 112 7.92 -13.44 22.45
CA PHE A 112 7.29 -12.43 23.29
C PHE A 112 8.05 -12.20 24.61
N VAL A 113 9.36 -12.47 24.61
CA VAL A 113 10.24 -12.24 25.77
C VAL A 113 11.45 -11.43 25.33
N PHE A 114 11.89 -10.50 26.17
CA PHE A 114 13.08 -9.68 25.94
C PHE A 114 13.83 -9.44 27.24
N GLN A 115 14.99 -8.79 27.17
CA GLN A 115 15.80 -8.41 28.32
C GLN A 115 15.86 -6.88 28.49
N LEU A 116 15.79 -6.43 29.74
CA LEU A 116 16.13 -5.08 30.18
C LEU A 116 17.43 -5.14 30.99
N GLU A 117 18.10 -3.99 31.10
CA GLU A 117 19.23 -3.83 32.02
C GLU A 117 18.81 -4.14 33.46
N ASP A 118 17.65 -3.61 33.87
CA ASP A 118 16.96 -4.01 35.09
C ASP A 118 15.68 -4.80 34.75
N ASN A 119 15.77 -6.12 34.83
CA ASN A 119 14.65 -7.02 34.58
C ASN A 119 13.58 -7.03 35.69
N SER A 120 13.76 -6.32 36.81
CA SER A 120 12.72 -6.24 37.84
C SER A 120 11.43 -5.56 37.35
N TYR A 121 11.53 -4.78 36.27
CA TYR A 121 10.41 -4.11 35.59
C TYR A 121 9.95 -4.83 34.31
N ASN A 122 10.43 -6.05 34.08
CA ASN A 122 10.13 -6.82 32.88
C ASN A 122 9.05 -7.87 33.15
N ASP A 123 7.83 -7.53 32.78
CA ASP A 123 6.68 -8.43 32.97
C ASP A 123 6.78 -9.71 32.12
N THR A 124 7.68 -9.80 31.12
CA THR A 124 7.76 -10.97 30.21
C THR A 124 8.56 -12.14 30.76
N LEU A 125 9.37 -11.94 31.81
CA LEU A 125 10.19 -12.98 32.42
C LEU A 125 9.43 -13.66 33.56
N THR A 126 8.63 -14.66 33.22
CA THR A 126 7.69 -15.31 34.14
C THR A 126 8.23 -16.57 34.83
N SER A 127 9.41 -17.07 34.42
CA SER A 127 10.00 -18.30 34.99
C SER A 127 11.50 -18.18 35.28
N PRO A 128 12.03 -18.95 36.26
CA PRO A 128 13.47 -19.03 36.53
C PRO A 128 14.30 -19.53 35.34
N ASP A 129 13.74 -20.40 34.50
CA ASP A 129 14.42 -20.96 33.33
C ASP A 129 14.76 -19.88 32.31
N LEU A 130 13.86 -18.91 32.11
CA LEU A 130 14.11 -17.75 31.24
C LEU A 130 15.29 -16.91 31.74
N ASN A 131 15.50 -16.80 33.05
CA ASN A 131 16.64 -16.06 33.61
C ASN A 131 17.98 -16.74 33.28
N ALA A 132 18.02 -18.07 33.24
CA ALA A 132 19.21 -18.81 32.81
C ALA A 132 19.50 -18.56 31.33
N ILE A 133 18.47 -18.56 30.50
CA ILE A 133 18.56 -18.26 29.05
C ILE A 133 19.04 -16.82 28.82
N CYS A 134 18.54 -15.85 29.59
CA CYS A 134 19.00 -14.46 29.54
C CYS A 134 20.51 -14.36 29.77
N LYS A 135 21.01 -14.99 30.86
CA LYS A 135 22.44 -15.02 31.19
C LYS A 135 23.27 -15.68 30.08
N SER A 136 22.80 -16.82 29.56
CA SER A 136 23.48 -17.51 28.46
C SER A 136 23.51 -16.67 27.18
N THR A 137 22.43 -15.94 26.87
CA THR A 137 22.36 -15.05 25.71
C THR A 137 23.36 -13.91 25.82
N ILE A 138 23.48 -13.29 27.00
CA ILE A 138 24.47 -12.24 27.26
C ILE A 138 25.88 -12.78 27.06
N GLN A 139 26.17 -13.97 27.62
CA GLN A 139 27.49 -14.60 27.48
C GLN A 139 27.83 -14.86 26.01
N HIS A 140 26.91 -15.46 25.24
CA HIS A 140 27.12 -15.69 23.82
C HIS A 140 27.34 -14.41 23.02
N PHE A 141 26.62 -13.34 23.35
CA PHE A 141 26.81 -12.04 22.72
C PHE A 141 28.19 -11.46 23.04
N GLN A 142 28.61 -11.50 24.31
CA GLN A 142 29.92 -11.02 24.75
C GLN A 142 31.08 -11.84 24.15
N ASP A 143 30.93 -13.17 24.05
CA ASP A 143 31.91 -14.05 23.44
C ASP A 143 32.12 -13.73 21.95
N MET A 144 31.05 -13.35 21.25
CA MET A 144 31.09 -13.03 19.83
C MET A 144 31.50 -11.57 19.55
N TYR A 145 31.11 -10.66 20.44
CA TYR A 145 31.27 -9.22 20.30
C TYR A 145 31.79 -8.59 21.60
N PRO A 146 33.06 -8.84 21.99
CA PRO A 146 33.61 -8.42 23.28
C PRO A 146 33.70 -6.91 23.49
N ASN A 147 33.58 -6.12 22.41
CA ASN A 147 33.62 -4.65 22.45
C ASN A 147 32.23 -4.00 22.33
N GLU A 148 31.17 -4.80 22.28
CA GLU A 148 29.79 -4.31 22.12
C GLU A 148 29.01 -4.54 23.42
N ASN A 149 28.29 -3.53 23.90
CA ASN A 149 27.42 -3.67 25.06
C ASN A 149 26.15 -4.44 24.69
N PHE A 150 25.74 -5.39 25.54
CA PHE A 150 24.52 -6.16 25.29
C PHE A 150 23.27 -5.28 25.35
N PHE A 151 23.19 -4.34 26.29
CA PHE A 151 22.13 -3.34 26.35
C PHE A 151 22.51 -2.10 25.56
N LEU A 152 21.53 -1.47 24.92
CA LEU A 152 21.76 -0.24 24.15
C LEU A 152 22.05 0.91 25.11
N GLU A 153 23.22 1.54 24.94
CA GLU A 153 23.57 2.73 25.70
C GLU A 153 22.77 3.95 25.23
N PRO A 154 22.38 4.87 26.14
CA PRO A 154 21.79 6.15 25.78
C PRO A 154 22.76 6.96 24.90
N THR A 155 22.45 7.11 23.62
CA THR A 155 23.32 7.86 22.71
C THR A 155 23.23 9.37 22.97
N ASN A 156 24.33 9.99 23.40
CA ASN A 156 24.53 11.45 23.41
C ASN A 156 25.01 12.01 22.06
N ALA A 157 25.06 11.19 21.01
CA ALA A 157 25.65 11.54 19.73
C ALA A 157 24.78 12.55 18.94
N PRO A 158 25.39 13.56 18.28
CA PRO A 158 24.67 14.47 17.41
C PRO A 158 24.03 13.72 16.24
N LYS A 159 22.81 14.14 15.86
CA LYS A 159 22.04 13.61 14.73
C LYS A 159 22.76 13.89 13.41
N ASN A 160 23.79 13.12 13.08
CA ASN A 160 24.41 13.19 11.77
C ASN A 160 23.45 12.57 10.74
N SER A 161 22.98 13.41 9.83
CA SER A 161 22.01 13.09 8.78
C SER A 161 22.70 12.34 7.62
N GLN A 162 23.23 11.14 7.89
CA GLN A 162 23.55 10.20 6.81
C GLN A 162 22.31 9.36 6.53
N THR A 163 21.83 9.41 5.29
CA THR A 163 20.71 8.61 4.79
C THR A 163 21.15 7.16 4.61
N VAL A 164 21.18 6.41 5.72
CA VAL A 164 21.43 4.96 5.68
C VAL A 164 20.13 4.27 5.27
N SER A 165 20.20 3.41 4.25
CA SER A 165 19.05 2.58 3.86
C SER A 165 18.69 1.61 4.98
N THR A 166 17.46 1.70 5.47
CA THR A 166 16.89 0.81 6.51
C THR A 166 16.09 -0.36 5.91
N LYS A 167 16.19 -0.54 4.59
CA LYS A 167 15.47 -1.60 3.86
C LYS A 167 16.22 -2.93 3.94
N LEU A 168 15.58 -3.95 4.51
CA LEU A 168 16.02 -5.34 4.52
C LEU A 168 15.17 -6.14 3.53
N GLY A 169 15.75 -6.54 2.40
CA GLY A 169 15.00 -7.26 1.37
C GLY A 169 13.82 -6.46 0.79
N GLY A 170 13.94 -5.12 0.73
CA GLY A 170 12.86 -4.23 0.29
C GLY A 170 11.86 -3.83 1.38
N PHE A 171 11.98 -4.37 2.60
CA PHE A 171 11.14 -4.02 3.74
C PHE A 171 11.83 -3.02 4.66
N ASP A 172 11.22 -1.85 4.91
CA ASP A 172 11.75 -0.85 5.83
C ASP A 172 11.33 -1.17 7.27
N VAL A 173 12.27 -1.74 8.04
CA VAL A 173 11.99 -2.18 9.42
C VAL A 173 11.72 -0.99 10.34
N LEU A 174 12.40 0.15 10.14
CA LEU A 174 12.21 1.32 10.99
C LEU A 174 10.85 1.98 10.74
N GLU A 175 10.43 2.09 9.47
CA GLU A 175 9.08 2.58 9.13
C GLU A 175 7.99 1.63 9.67
N SER A 176 8.22 0.31 9.64
CA SER A 176 7.29 -0.64 10.27
C SER A 176 7.22 -0.49 11.79
N CYS A 177 8.35 -0.28 12.48
CA CYS A 177 8.36 0.00 13.92
C CYS A 177 7.51 1.24 14.28
N GLU A 178 7.55 2.29 13.45
CA GLU A 178 6.70 3.47 13.66
C GLU A 178 5.22 3.15 13.48
N ARG A 179 4.86 2.42 12.42
CA ARG A 179 3.46 2.02 12.16
C ARG A 179 2.91 1.11 13.27
N GLN A 180 3.70 0.14 13.70
CA GLN A 180 3.31 -0.84 14.72
C GLN A 180 3.32 -0.29 16.15
N SER A 181 3.91 0.89 16.39
CA SER A 181 4.00 1.52 17.73
C SER A 181 2.63 1.77 18.39
N THR A 182 1.56 1.91 17.59
CA THR A 182 0.20 2.17 18.06
C THR A 182 -0.66 0.91 18.17
N PHE A 183 -0.14 -0.26 17.80
CA PHE A 183 -0.93 -1.50 17.82
C PHE A 183 -1.44 -1.86 19.22
N LEU A 184 -0.62 -1.65 20.26
CA LEU A 184 -1.01 -1.86 21.66
C LEU A 184 -2.28 -1.08 22.04
N TRP A 185 -2.45 0.16 21.55
CA TRP A 185 -3.66 0.95 21.85
C TRP A 185 -4.94 0.23 21.39
N GLN A 186 -4.87 -0.49 20.27
CA GLN A 186 -5.99 -1.19 19.67
C GLN A 186 -6.34 -2.49 20.39
N VAL A 187 -5.35 -3.15 21.00
CA VAL A 187 -5.48 -4.48 21.64
C VAL A 187 -5.34 -4.47 23.16
N SER A 188 -5.28 -3.29 23.78
CA SER A 188 -5.07 -3.13 25.23
C SER A 188 -6.36 -3.09 26.05
N ALA A 189 -7.52 -2.97 25.41
CA ALA A 189 -8.79 -2.85 26.12
C ALA A 189 -9.05 -4.09 27.01
N PRO A 190 -9.75 -3.95 28.16
CA PRO A 190 -9.97 -5.07 29.09
C PRO A 190 -10.59 -6.33 28.49
N THR A 191 -11.33 -6.19 27.38
CA THR A 191 -11.89 -7.31 26.61
C THR A 191 -10.82 -8.26 26.09
N PHE A 192 -9.63 -7.77 25.74
CA PHE A 192 -8.52 -8.59 25.25
C PHE A 192 -7.86 -9.44 26.34
N SER A 193 -8.15 -9.20 27.62
CA SER A 193 -7.78 -10.10 28.71
C SER A 193 -8.78 -11.24 28.94
N SER A 194 -9.95 -11.19 28.29
CA SER A 194 -10.99 -12.22 28.43
C SER A 194 -10.66 -13.45 27.61
N GLU A 195 -10.56 -14.60 28.27
CA GLU A 195 -10.30 -15.87 27.58
C GLU A 195 -11.40 -16.24 26.59
N ALA A 196 -12.66 -15.96 26.92
CA ALA A 196 -13.78 -16.20 25.99
C ALA A 196 -13.67 -15.33 24.74
N PHE A 197 -13.23 -14.08 24.89
CA PHE A 197 -13.01 -13.17 23.77
C PHE A 197 -11.85 -13.64 22.88
N LEU A 198 -10.75 -14.09 23.48
CA LEU A 198 -9.61 -14.63 22.73
C LEU A 198 -9.97 -15.94 22.01
N LYS A 199 -10.71 -16.85 22.64
CA LYS A 199 -11.21 -18.08 22.00
C LYS A 199 -12.09 -17.77 20.79
N GLN A 200 -13.03 -16.84 20.93
CA GLN A 200 -13.81 -16.34 19.79
C GLN A 200 -12.93 -15.70 18.71
N GLY A 201 -11.85 -15.02 19.10
CA GLY A 201 -10.87 -14.47 18.18
C GLY A 201 -10.18 -15.54 17.34
N VAL A 202 -9.84 -16.70 17.92
CA VAL A 202 -9.28 -17.84 17.19
C VAL A 202 -10.29 -18.36 16.15
N ASP A 203 -11.55 -18.53 16.53
CA ASP A 203 -12.61 -18.98 15.61
C ASP A 203 -12.83 -17.98 14.46
N ASN A 204 -12.79 -16.68 14.76
CA ASN A 204 -12.91 -15.63 13.76
C ASN A 204 -11.67 -15.55 12.87
N TYR A 205 -10.49 -15.83 13.40
CA TYR A 205 -9.25 -15.90 12.64
C TYR A 205 -9.22 -17.11 11.69
N ASP A 206 -9.67 -18.29 12.11
CA ASP A 206 -9.84 -19.45 11.21
C ASP A 206 -10.73 -19.11 10.01
N LYS A 207 -11.90 -18.50 10.27
CA LYS A 207 -12.78 -17.99 9.22
C LYS A 207 -12.07 -16.97 8.32
N PHE A 208 -11.34 -16.03 8.91
CA PHE A 208 -10.61 -15.01 8.17
C PHE A 208 -9.54 -15.62 7.25
N VAL A 209 -8.76 -16.60 7.73
CA VAL A 209 -7.77 -17.34 6.92
C VAL A 209 -8.44 -18.08 5.76
N ARG A 210 -9.58 -18.74 6.00
CA ARG A 210 -10.35 -19.40 4.94
C ARG A 210 -10.85 -18.42 3.88
N LEU A 211 -11.30 -17.22 4.27
CA LEU A 211 -11.66 -16.16 3.33
C LEU A 211 -10.44 -15.71 2.51
N MET A 212 -9.28 -15.56 3.15
CA MET A 212 -8.01 -15.28 2.47
C MET A 212 -7.53 -16.44 1.57
N GLY A 213 -8.14 -17.62 1.61
CA GLY A 213 -7.87 -18.70 0.66
C GLY A 213 -8.77 -18.66 -0.58
N GLN A 214 -9.90 -17.94 -0.55
CA GLN A 214 -10.88 -17.97 -1.64
C GLN A 214 -10.39 -17.25 -2.90
N LYS A 215 -10.67 -17.80 -4.08
CA LYS A 215 -10.26 -17.21 -5.37
C LYS A 215 -11.03 -15.91 -5.69
N ASP A 216 -12.31 -15.85 -5.36
CA ASP A 216 -13.21 -14.74 -5.71
C ASP A 216 -13.30 -13.66 -4.61
N ARG A 217 -12.21 -13.47 -3.85
CA ARG A 217 -12.14 -12.47 -2.78
C ARG A 217 -11.68 -11.10 -3.30
N PRO A 218 -11.99 -9.99 -2.60
CA PRO A 218 -11.30 -8.72 -2.81
C PRO A 218 -9.79 -8.90 -2.69
N ARG A 219 -9.01 -8.16 -3.50
CA ARG A 219 -7.53 -8.22 -3.48
C ARG A 219 -6.95 -7.97 -2.07
N PHE A 220 -7.65 -7.18 -1.27
CA PHE A 220 -7.30 -6.87 0.11
C PHE A 220 -8.52 -7.08 1.00
N ILE A 221 -8.39 -7.85 2.07
CA ILE A 221 -9.44 -7.98 3.10
C ILE A 221 -8.92 -7.44 4.43
N VAL A 222 -9.82 -6.87 5.22
CA VAL A 222 -9.46 -6.07 6.39
C VAL A 222 -9.80 -6.82 7.68
N PRO A 223 -8.81 -7.15 8.54
CA PRO A 223 -9.09 -7.80 9.81
C PRO A 223 -9.76 -6.82 10.79
N THR A 224 -10.56 -7.36 11.72
CA THR A 224 -10.85 -6.65 12.98
C THR A 224 -9.60 -6.73 13.87
N TYR A 225 -9.43 -5.86 14.87
CA TYR A 225 -8.26 -5.95 15.77
C TYR A 225 -8.25 -7.21 16.64
N GLN A 226 -9.41 -7.84 16.88
CA GLN A 226 -9.45 -9.18 17.48
C GLN A 226 -8.79 -10.22 16.56
N ILE A 227 -9.09 -10.18 15.27
CA ILE A 227 -8.50 -11.07 14.25
C ILE A 227 -7.04 -10.72 14.02
N ASP A 228 -6.71 -9.42 13.95
CA ASP A 228 -5.37 -8.91 13.67
C ASP A 228 -4.40 -9.32 14.79
N LEU A 229 -4.84 -9.28 16.05
CA LEU A 229 -4.08 -9.84 17.17
C LEU A 229 -3.75 -11.32 16.96
N MET A 230 -4.72 -12.15 16.57
CA MET A 230 -4.48 -13.57 16.33
C MET A 230 -3.52 -13.79 15.16
N TRP A 231 -3.67 -12.98 14.10
CA TRP A 231 -2.83 -13.06 12.92
C TRP A 231 -1.38 -12.68 13.23
N HIS A 232 -1.15 -11.54 13.90
CA HIS A 232 0.18 -11.13 14.36
C HIS A 232 0.78 -12.19 15.27
N THR A 233 0.00 -12.65 16.26
CA THR A 233 0.43 -13.69 17.19
C THR A 233 0.85 -14.96 16.47
N HIS A 234 0.09 -15.41 15.47
CA HIS A 234 0.41 -16.61 14.70
C HIS A 234 1.72 -16.46 13.92
N MET A 235 1.89 -15.36 13.16
CA MET A 235 3.12 -15.07 12.42
C MET A 235 4.35 -14.97 13.34
N LEU A 236 4.18 -14.32 14.48
CA LEU A 236 5.26 -14.05 15.43
C LEU A 236 5.57 -15.24 16.34
N SER A 237 4.64 -16.15 16.57
CA SER A 237 4.90 -17.35 17.37
C SER A 237 5.88 -18.27 16.66
N SER A 238 5.62 -18.56 15.40
CA SER A 238 6.56 -19.25 14.50
C SER A 238 6.13 -19.05 13.06
N ILE A 239 7.03 -18.51 12.24
CA ILE A 239 6.77 -18.30 10.81
C ILE A 239 6.68 -19.65 10.09
N GLU A 240 7.45 -20.66 10.53
CA GLU A 240 7.37 -22.02 9.99
C GLU A 240 5.97 -22.62 10.21
N LYS A 241 5.49 -22.59 11.46
CA LYS A 241 4.13 -23.06 11.81
C LYS A 241 3.04 -22.26 11.10
N TYR A 242 3.18 -20.94 11.07
CA TYR A 242 2.29 -20.05 10.32
C TYR A 242 2.18 -20.43 8.84
N HIS A 243 3.32 -20.67 8.19
CA HIS A 243 3.33 -21.09 6.80
C HIS A 243 2.64 -22.46 6.64
N HIS A 244 2.97 -23.44 7.48
CA HIS A 244 2.40 -24.77 7.43
C HIS A 244 0.87 -24.74 7.60
N ASP A 245 0.37 -24.05 8.63
CA ASP A 245 -1.06 -23.96 8.92
C ASP A 245 -1.82 -23.28 7.79
N ASN A 246 -1.28 -22.20 7.21
CA ASN A 246 -1.91 -21.52 6.07
C ASN A 246 -1.97 -22.41 4.81
N MET A 247 -0.90 -23.16 4.55
CA MET A 247 -0.88 -24.11 3.43
C MET A 247 -1.90 -25.24 3.63
N ASN A 248 -2.09 -25.72 4.86
CA ASN A 248 -3.08 -26.74 5.18
C ASN A 248 -4.53 -26.22 5.11
N MET A 249 -4.77 -24.98 5.54
CA MET A 249 -6.12 -24.43 5.67
C MET A 249 -6.65 -23.81 4.37
N GLY A 250 -5.80 -23.08 3.65
CA GLY A 250 -6.18 -22.28 2.49
C GLY A 250 -5.36 -22.57 1.23
N GLY A 251 -4.29 -23.36 1.33
CA GLY A 251 -3.40 -23.66 0.21
C GLY A 251 -2.65 -22.43 -0.33
N SER A 252 -2.57 -21.35 0.44
CA SER A 252 -2.01 -20.07 -0.01
C SER A 252 -1.08 -19.45 1.01
N VAL A 253 0.00 -18.86 0.51
CA VAL A 253 0.87 -17.95 1.24
C VAL A 253 0.12 -16.64 1.54
N LEU A 254 0.17 -16.21 2.80
CA LEU A 254 -0.55 -15.03 3.28
C LEU A 254 0.42 -13.96 3.75
N GLU A 255 0.71 -12.99 2.90
CA GLU A 255 1.50 -11.82 3.29
C GLU A 255 0.71 -10.87 4.18
N HIS A 256 1.42 -10.17 5.07
CA HIS A 256 0.88 -9.11 5.90
C HIS A 256 1.49 -7.77 5.48
N ASP A 257 0.63 -6.85 5.03
CA ASP A 257 0.99 -5.49 4.61
C ASP A 257 0.39 -4.48 5.59
N ASP A 258 1.26 -3.82 6.35
CA ASP A 258 0.90 -2.83 7.36
C ASP A 258 1.01 -1.38 6.87
N SER A 259 1.22 -1.15 5.57
CA SER A 259 1.43 0.19 5.02
C SER A 259 0.14 0.99 4.83
N LEU A 260 -1.02 0.33 4.75
CA LEU A 260 -2.33 0.95 4.55
C LEU A 260 -2.99 1.34 5.87
N ASN A 261 -2.88 2.62 6.25
CA ASN A 261 -3.44 3.12 7.52
C ASN A 261 -4.52 4.20 7.34
N ASP A 262 -4.69 4.73 6.13
CA ASP A 262 -5.75 5.72 5.87
C ASP A 262 -7.13 5.07 6.01
N ARG A 263 -7.85 5.52 7.03
CA ARG A 263 -9.18 5.08 7.41
C ARG A 263 -10.26 6.10 7.06
N SER A 264 -9.97 7.11 6.22
CA SER A 264 -10.97 8.08 5.77
C SER A 264 -12.04 7.45 4.88
N GLU A 265 -13.21 8.07 4.80
CA GLU A 265 -14.26 7.58 3.90
C GLU A 265 -13.76 7.61 2.45
N GLY A 266 -14.05 6.55 1.68
CA GLY A 266 -13.51 6.40 0.32
C GLY A 266 -12.03 6.00 0.22
N SER A 267 -11.29 5.89 1.34
CA SER A 267 -9.94 5.31 1.33
C SER A 267 -9.94 3.85 0.87
N ILE A 268 -8.75 3.35 0.46
CA ILE A 268 -8.55 1.93 0.10
C ILE A 268 -8.96 1.04 1.27
N LEU A 269 -8.54 1.39 2.49
CA LEU A 269 -8.82 0.58 3.68
C LEU A 269 -10.32 0.56 3.99
N ASN A 270 -11.00 1.71 3.94
CA ASN A 270 -12.44 1.78 4.18
C ASN A 270 -13.22 0.98 3.13
N THR A 271 -12.90 1.14 1.85
CA THR A 271 -13.60 0.45 0.76
C THR A 271 -13.45 -1.07 0.87
N ASN A 272 -12.22 -1.55 1.11
CA ASN A 272 -11.96 -2.97 1.29
C ASN A 272 -12.55 -3.50 2.60
N PHE A 273 -12.66 -2.69 3.65
CA PHE A 273 -13.35 -3.09 4.88
C PHE A 273 -14.85 -3.34 4.60
N GLN A 274 -15.52 -2.46 3.85
CA GLN A 274 -16.92 -2.70 3.46
C GLN A 274 -17.06 -3.95 2.58
N ALA A 275 -16.13 -4.17 1.65
CA ALA A 275 -16.11 -5.38 0.83
C ALA A 275 -15.92 -6.65 1.69
N THR A 276 -15.02 -6.60 2.67
CA THR A 276 -14.79 -7.69 3.64
C THR A 276 -16.05 -7.99 4.44
N ARG A 277 -16.76 -6.96 4.92
CA ARG A 277 -18.04 -7.13 5.65
C ARG A 277 -19.10 -7.83 4.81
N LYS A 278 -19.23 -7.44 3.54
CA LYS A 278 -20.18 -8.05 2.59
C LYS A 278 -19.82 -9.52 2.34
N LEU A 279 -18.55 -9.80 2.07
CA LEU A 279 -18.06 -11.16 1.85
C LEU A 279 -18.29 -12.04 3.08
N TRP A 280 -17.91 -11.57 4.26
CA TRP A 280 -18.09 -12.30 5.53
C TRP A 280 -19.56 -12.63 5.78
N LYS A 281 -20.48 -11.66 5.60
CA LYS A 281 -21.92 -11.89 5.74
C LYS A 281 -22.44 -12.91 4.71
N SER A 282 -21.94 -12.85 3.48
CA SER A 282 -22.33 -13.78 2.43
C SER A 282 -21.87 -15.20 2.70
N VAL A 283 -20.65 -15.39 3.23
CA VAL A 283 -20.05 -16.72 3.45
C VAL A 283 -20.52 -17.34 4.77
N TYR A 284 -20.60 -16.56 5.85
CA TYR A 284 -20.86 -17.08 7.19
C TYR A 284 -22.27 -16.75 7.73
N GLY A 285 -23.07 -15.97 7.00
CA GLY A 285 -24.43 -15.60 7.43
C GLY A 285 -24.51 -14.69 8.65
N VAL A 286 -23.38 -14.19 9.15
CA VAL A 286 -23.30 -13.33 10.34
C VAL A 286 -22.66 -11.98 10.00
N GLU A 287 -22.97 -10.94 10.77
CA GLU A 287 -22.34 -9.63 10.55
C GLU A 287 -20.86 -9.63 10.94
N TYR A 288 -20.03 -8.97 10.13
CA TYR A 288 -18.62 -8.76 10.45
C TYR A 288 -18.46 -7.59 11.42
N LYS A 289 -18.76 -7.88 12.70
CA LYS A 289 -18.70 -6.93 13.81
C LYS A 289 -18.32 -7.68 15.08
N VAL A 290 -17.26 -7.22 15.75
CA VAL A 290 -16.77 -7.78 17.02
C VAL A 290 -16.81 -6.69 18.09
N PRO A 291 -17.79 -6.69 19.00
CA PRO A 291 -17.83 -5.72 20.10
C PRO A 291 -16.52 -5.73 20.91
N GLY A 292 -15.86 -4.59 21.03
CA GLY A 292 -14.56 -4.46 21.71
C GLY A 292 -13.35 -4.96 20.91
N GLY A 293 -13.55 -5.47 19.69
CA GLY A 293 -12.47 -5.91 18.77
C GLY A 293 -12.39 -5.09 17.48
N MET A 294 -13.17 -4.02 17.34
CA MET A 294 -13.10 -3.09 16.20
C MET A 294 -12.05 -2.01 16.45
N TYR A 295 -11.73 -1.23 15.41
CA TYR A 295 -10.84 -0.06 15.51
C TYR A 295 -11.29 0.89 16.63
N ARG A 296 -10.38 1.23 17.54
CA ARG A 296 -10.61 2.08 18.72
C ARG A 296 -10.46 3.58 18.41
N GLY A 297 -10.07 3.94 17.18
CA GLY A 297 -9.63 5.30 16.84
C GLY A 297 -8.13 5.48 17.07
N GLU A 298 -7.63 6.67 16.76
CA GLU A 298 -6.23 7.03 17.00
C GLU A 298 -5.93 7.09 18.50
N PRO A 299 -4.71 6.72 18.95
CA PRO A 299 -4.33 6.83 20.34
C PRO A 299 -4.38 8.30 20.81
N PRO A 300 -4.92 8.58 22.00
CA PRO A 300 -4.86 9.92 22.58
C PRO A 300 -3.40 10.28 22.91
N LYS A 301 -3.10 11.58 23.05
CA LYS A 301 -1.75 12.06 23.39
C LYS A 301 -1.17 11.39 24.64
N ASP A 302 -2.01 11.09 25.63
CA ASP A 302 -1.61 10.44 26.88
C ASP A 302 -1.06 9.01 26.66
N PHE A 303 -1.42 8.33 25.57
CA PHE A 303 -0.88 7.01 25.22
C PHE A 303 0.63 7.06 25.00
N PHE A 304 1.17 8.18 24.51
CA PHE A 304 2.61 8.30 24.23
C PHE A 304 3.45 8.62 25.47
N ARG A 305 2.88 8.53 26.67
CA ARG A 305 3.58 8.73 27.94
C ARG A 305 4.03 7.38 28.50
N LYS A 306 5.24 7.34 29.06
CA LYS A 306 5.82 6.14 29.67
C LYS A 306 5.00 5.59 30.85
N ASP A 307 4.32 6.48 31.58
CA ASP A 307 3.44 6.14 32.70
C ASP A 307 2.00 5.86 32.27
N TRP A 308 1.74 5.71 30.96
CA TRP A 308 0.42 5.36 30.48
C TRP A 308 -0.01 3.98 31.00
N VAL A 309 -1.20 3.96 31.58
CA VAL A 309 -1.91 2.74 31.95
C VAL A 309 -3.26 2.82 31.26
N ASP A 310 -3.68 1.75 30.59
CA ASP A 310 -5.03 1.69 30.05
C ASP A 310 -6.02 1.82 31.23
N LYS A 311 -6.72 2.95 31.29
CA LYS A 311 -7.67 3.23 32.36
C LYS A 311 -8.80 2.21 32.23
N LYS A 312 -8.78 1.16 33.06
CA LYS A 312 -9.89 0.22 33.22
C LYS A 312 -11.17 1.02 33.42
N GLY A 313 -12.01 1.11 32.38
CA GLY A 313 -13.34 1.71 32.46
C GLY A 313 -13.59 3.05 31.76
N SER A 314 -12.68 3.60 30.94
CA SER A 314 -13.01 4.81 30.14
C SER A 314 -13.64 4.52 28.78
N PHE A 315 -13.97 3.26 28.45
CA PHE A 315 -14.90 2.97 27.38
C PHE A 315 -16.31 2.94 27.96
N LYS A 316 -17.03 4.06 27.86
CA LYS A 316 -18.48 3.98 27.85
C LYS A 316 -18.83 3.43 26.47
N PRO A 317 -19.33 2.19 26.34
CA PRO A 317 -20.01 1.84 25.10
C PRO A 317 -21.11 2.87 24.94
N ASN A 318 -21.20 3.52 23.79
CA ASN A 318 -22.38 4.31 23.51
C ASN A 318 -23.54 3.31 23.43
N VAL A 319 -24.27 3.13 24.54
CA VAL A 319 -25.37 2.16 24.66
C VAL A 319 -26.59 2.61 23.85
N ASP A 320 -26.50 3.70 23.09
CA ASP A 320 -27.62 4.20 22.31
C ASP A 320 -27.22 4.77 20.93
N THR A 321 -26.44 4.01 20.17
CA THR A 321 -26.32 4.26 18.71
C THR A 321 -26.58 2.96 17.96
N GLY A 322 -27.85 2.69 17.72
CA GLY A 322 -28.30 1.80 16.65
C GLY A 322 -27.75 2.29 15.31
N ALA A 323 -27.39 1.34 14.44
CA ALA A 323 -26.59 1.50 13.23
C ALA A 323 -25.13 1.87 13.50
N GLY A 324 -24.22 1.02 13.00
CA GLY A 324 -22.79 1.31 12.99
C GLY A 324 -22.58 2.69 12.36
N LEU A 325 -22.00 3.60 13.13
CA LEU A 325 -21.60 4.92 12.65
C LEU A 325 -20.85 4.73 11.34
N ALA A 326 -21.48 5.18 10.26
CA ALA A 326 -20.79 5.47 9.04
C ALA A 326 -19.65 6.43 9.39
N LEU A 327 -18.49 6.13 8.84
CA LEU A 327 -17.25 6.88 8.96
C LEU A 327 -17.40 8.36 8.54
N SER A 328 -18.54 8.72 7.92
CA SER A 328 -18.96 10.06 7.52
C SER A 328 -19.19 11.06 8.66
N HIS A 329 -19.21 10.64 9.93
CA HIS A 329 -19.53 11.55 11.06
C HIS A 329 -18.33 12.00 11.92
N LEU A 330 -17.10 11.78 11.47
CA LEU A 330 -15.88 12.20 12.20
C LEU A 330 -15.00 13.13 11.35
N ILE A 331 -15.64 14.09 10.67
CA ILE A 331 -14.97 15.24 10.08
C ILE A 331 -14.65 16.22 11.20
N GLY A 332 -13.35 16.44 11.43
CA GLY A 332 -12.84 17.59 12.15
C GLY A 332 -12.21 17.28 13.51
N GLN A 333 -10.98 16.78 13.51
CA GLN A 333 -9.86 17.40 14.24
C GLN A 333 -8.53 16.68 13.94
N ILE A 334 -7.54 17.51 13.62
CA ILE A 334 -6.20 17.24 13.12
C ILE A 334 -5.30 16.59 14.18
N GLY A 335 -4.33 15.75 13.78
CA GLY A 335 -3.25 15.38 14.72
C GLY A 335 -2.18 14.33 14.37
N ALA A 336 -1.54 14.41 13.20
CA ALA A 336 -0.12 14.09 12.90
C ALA A 336 0.49 12.69 13.21
N SER A 337 0.90 11.99 12.14
CA SER A 337 2.29 11.56 11.90
C SER A 337 2.47 11.09 10.44
N SER A 338 2.69 12.04 9.53
CA SER A 338 3.16 11.76 8.16
C SER A 338 4.25 12.76 7.80
N HIS A 339 5.47 12.53 8.29
CA HIS A 339 6.62 13.27 7.79
C HIS A 339 7.01 12.71 6.42
N GLY A 340 6.66 13.44 5.36
CA GLY A 340 7.37 13.37 4.07
C GLY A 340 6.66 12.74 2.88
N LYS A 341 5.38 12.38 2.95
CA LYS A 341 4.60 11.95 1.76
C LYS A 341 3.41 12.89 1.59
N THR A 342 3.36 13.57 0.45
CA THR A 342 2.26 14.48 0.07
C THR A 342 0.97 13.68 0.00
N THR A 343 -0.04 14.04 0.78
CA THR A 343 -1.40 13.46 0.67
C THR A 343 -2.10 14.06 -0.55
N TRP A 344 -3.14 13.39 -1.06
CA TRP A 344 -4.01 13.98 -2.07
C TRP A 344 -4.53 15.35 -1.60
N LEU A 345 -4.49 16.35 -2.47
CA LEU A 345 -5.19 17.61 -2.26
C LEU A 345 -6.70 17.34 -2.33
N SER A 346 -7.44 17.96 -1.42
CA SER A 346 -8.91 18.00 -1.51
C SER A 346 -9.32 18.77 -2.76
N ILE A 347 -10.36 18.33 -3.47
CA ILE A 347 -10.91 19.06 -4.63
C ILE A 347 -11.47 20.44 -4.26
N ASP A 348 -11.72 20.69 -2.98
CA ASP A 348 -12.14 21.98 -2.42
C ASP A 348 -10.96 22.90 -2.08
N ASP A 349 -9.72 22.42 -2.20
CA ASP A 349 -8.54 23.24 -1.95
C ASP A 349 -8.43 24.37 -3.00
N PRO A 350 -8.07 25.61 -2.60
CA PRO A 350 -7.93 26.74 -3.53
C PRO A 350 -7.00 26.50 -4.73
N ILE A 351 -6.03 25.58 -4.61
CA ILE A 351 -5.10 25.24 -5.70
C ILE A 351 -5.49 23.95 -6.46
N ALA A 352 -6.59 23.29 -6.08
CA ALA A 352 -7.03 22.05 -6.71
C ALA A 352 -7.71 22.26 -8.07
N PHE A 353 -8.52 23.31 -8.19
CA PHE A 353 -9.28 23.60 -9.40
C PHE A 353 -9.22 25.09 -9.78
N LYS A 354 -9.01 25.37 -11.07
CA LYS A 354 -9.14 26.71 -11.64
C LYS A 354 -10.13 26.69 -12.80
N THR A 355 -11.18 27.50 -12.71
CA THR A 355 -12.19 27.62 -13.76
C THR A 355 -11.56 28.04 -15.09
N ALA A 356 -12.07 27.48 -16.19
CA ALA A 356 -11.63 27.86 -17.53
C ALA A 356 -11.86 29.35 -17.81
N ASN A 357 -10.90 29.99 -18.47
CA ASN A 357 -11.09 31.31 -19.04
C ASN A 357 -12.16 31.26 -20.14
N PRO A 358 -12.95 32.33 -20.30
CA PRO A 358 -13.84 32.48 -21.44
C PRO A 358 -13.10 32.26 -22.76
N ARG A 359 -13.77 31.63 -23.73
CA ARG A 359 -13.18 31.32 -25.03
C ARG A 359 -12.67 32.61 -25.70
N SER A 360 -11.45 32.57 -26.22
CA SER A 360 -10.87 33.68 -26.98
C SER A 360 -11.74 34.02 -28.18
N THR A 361 -11.99 35.32 -28.40
CA THR A 361 -12.63 35.86 -29.59
C THR A 361 -11.64 36.05 -30.75
N THR A 362 -10.34 35.89 -30.49
CA THR A 362 -9.25 35.99 -31.48
C THR A 362 -8.96 34.62 -32.09
N LYS A 363 -9.02 34.53 -33.42
CA LYS A 363 -8.75 33.29 -34.18
C LYS A 363 -7.33 32.77 -33.90
N GLY A 364 -7.23 31.48 -33.56
CA GLY A 364 -5.95 30.80 -33.31
C GLY A 364 -5.37 31.00 -31.90
N LEU A 365 -5.95 31.87 -31.08
CA LEU A 365 -5.48 32.11 -29.71
C LEU A 365 -6.19 31.15 -28.74
N ASN A 366 -5.42 30.32 -28.05
CA ASN A 366 -5.94 29.46 -27.00
C ASN A 366 -6.10 30.26 -25.68
N ALA A 367 -7.33 30.50 -25.24
CA ALA A 367 -7.62 31.17 -23.96
C ALA A 367 -7.26 30.34 -22.73
N ASN A 368 -7.05 29.03 -22.91
CA ASN A 368 -6.71 28.08 -21.86
C ASN A 368 -5.45 27.28 -22.28
N PRO A 369 -4.26 27.89 -22.28
CA PRO A 369 -3.00 27.21 -22.61
C PRO A 369 -2.64 26.14 -21.57
N GLU A 370 -1.70 25.26 -21.90
CA GLU A 370 -1.22 24.25 -20.94
C GLU A 370 -0.67 24.90 -19.67
N MET A 371 -0.96 24.29 -18.52
CA MET A 371 -0.54 24.80 -17.21
C MET A 371 0.21 23.69 -16.49
N ALA A 372 1.48 23.93 -16.16
CA ALA A 372 2.32 22.95 -15.48
C ALA A 372 1.69 22.49 -14.16
N GLY A 373 1.59 21.18 -13.97
CA GLY A 373 0.96 20.58 -12.78
C GLY A 373 -0.56 20.46 -12.86
N TYR A 374 -1.21 20.83 -13.97
CA TYR A 374 -2.67 20.77 -14.12
C TYR A 374 -3.10 20.07 -15.42
N VAL A 375 -4.29 19.49 -15.39
CA VAL A 375 -5.01 18.90 -16.52
C VAL A 375 -6.24 19.74 -16.81
N PHE A 376 -6.35 20.30 -18.01
CA PHE A 376 -7.55 21.02 -18.43
C PHE A 376 -8.63 20.04 -18.87
N GLY A 377 -9.83 20.05 -18.29
CA GLY A 377 -10.92 19.15 -18.69
C GLY A 377 -12.24 19.45 -18.01
N LYS A 378 -13.20 18.54 -18.16
CA LYS A 378 -14.51 18.59 -17.49
C LYS A 378 -14.52 17.52 -16.40
N GLY A 379 -14.83 17.94 -15.17
CA GLY A 379 -15.00 17.07 -14.01
C GLY A 379 -16.03 17.65 -13.06
N ASP A 380 -15.98 17.26 -11.78
CA ASP A 380 -16.99 17.57 -10.76
C ASP A 380 -17.17 19.07 -10.48
N LYS A 381 -16.10 19.87 -10.61
CA LYS A 381 -16.12 21.33 -10.41
C LYS A 381 -16.47 22.11 -11.68
N GLY A 382 -16.71 21.41 -12.79
CA GLY A 382 -16.99 22.01 -14.10
C GLY A 382 -15.81 21.97 -15.05
N ILE A 383 -15.78 22.87 -16.02
CA ILE A 383 -14.73 22.93 -17.05
C ILE A 383 -13.61 23.86 -16.58
N GLY A 384 -12.38 23.33 -16.51
CA GLY A 384 -11.23 24.08 -16.02
C GLY A 384 -9.99 23.23 -15.84
N TYR A 385 -9.02 23.75 -15.11
CA TYR A 385 -7.75 23.10 -14.77
C TYR A 385 -7.85 22.37 -13.44
N TYR A 386 -7.58 21.07 -13.47
CA TYR A 386 -7.54 20.18 -12.30
C TYR A 386 -6.10 19.85 -11.95
N ASN A 387 -5.68 20.02 -10.70
CA ASN A 387 -4.30 19.84 -10.26
C ASN A 387 -3.91 18.35 -10.20
N LEU A 388 -2.74 17.96 -10.71
CA LEU A 388 -2.26 16.56 -10.72
C LEU A 388 -2.10 15.94 -9.32
N ASN A 389 -2.09 16.76 -8.27
CA ASN A 389 -2.08 16.33 -6.89
C ASN A 389 -3.49 16.08 -6.30
N CYS A 390 -4.55 16.18 -7.11
CA CYS A 390 -5.92 15.81 -6.75
C CYS A 390 -6.29 14.48 -7.39
N ARG A 391 -7.08 13.66 -6.69
CA ARG A 391 -7.49 12.33 -7.17
C ARG A 391 -8.45 12.45 -8.37
N GLU A 392 -9.36 13.41 -8.30
CA GLU A 392 -10.41 13.69 -9.28
C GLU A 392 -9.83 14.08 -10.66
N THR A 393 -8.62 14.61 -10.68
CA THR A 393 -7.87 14.90 -11.92
C THR A 393 -7.66 13.64 -12.76
N TYR A 394 -7.50 12.49 -12.10
CA TYR A 394 -7.29 11.21 -12.78
C TYR A 394 -8.59 10.64 -13.33
N ASP A 395 -9.75 10.99 -12.77
CA ASP A 395 -11.04 10.65 -13.38
C ASP A 395 -11.24 11.43 -14.69
N VAL A 396 -10.86 12.72 -14.73
CA VAL A 396 -10.85 13.52 -15.97
C VAL A 396 -9.91 12.91 -17.03
N LEU A 397 -8.77 12.36 -16.61
CA LEU A 397 -7.84 11.67 -17.50
C LEU A 397 -8.38 10.33 -17.98
N LEU A 398 -9.01 9.54 -17.10
CA LEU A 398 -9.63 8.26 -17.46
C LEU A 398 -10.72 8.47 -18.50
N ASP A 399 -11.63 9.43 -18.29
CA ASP A 399 -12.68 9.77 -19.26
C ASP A 399 -12.09 10.15 -20.62
N ARG A 400 -10.97 10.88 -20.64
CA ARG A 400 -10.28 11.24 -21.88
C ARG A 400 -9.69 10.01 -22.56
N ILE A 401 -8.99 9.16 -21.82
CA ILE A 401 -8.37 7.95 -22.34
C ILE A 401 -9.44 7.01 -22.89
N GLU A 402 -10.57 6.86 -22.21
CA GLU A 402 -11.69 6.05 -22.68
C GLU A 402 -12.31 6.59 -23.97
N ASN A 403 -12.45 7.91 -24.10
CA ASN A 403 -12.91 8.54 -25.34
C ASN A 403 -11.91 8.33 -26.49
N MET A 404 -10.60 8.42 -26.22
CA MET A 404 -9.56 8.12 -27.20
C MET A 404 -9.57 6.65 -27.60
N LEU A 405 -9.75 5.73 -26.66
CA LEU A 405 -9.89 4.29 -26.92
C LEU A 405 -11.11 4.01 -27.81
N LYS A 406 -12.25 4.65 -27.51
CA LYS A 406 -13.47 4.51 -28.31
C LYS A 406 -13.24 5.01 -29.74
N LYS A 407 -12.59 6.16 -29.90
CA LYS A 407 -12.25 6.70 -31.23
C LYS A 407 -11.28 5.78 -31.97
N ALA A 408 -10.19 5.35 -31.35
CA ALA A 408 -9.20 4.46 -31.96
C ALA A 408 -9.80 3.09 -32.36
N LYS A 409 -10.70 2.53 -31.54
CA LYS A 409 -11.44 1.30 -31.86
C LYS A 409 -12.40 1.52 -33.04
N ASN A 410 -13.10 2.64 -33.09
CA ASN A 410 -14.00 2.98 -34.20
C ASN A 410 -13.24 3.24 -35.50
N ASP A 411 -12.13 3.98 -35.46
CA ASP A 411 -11.29 4.28 -36.62
C ASP A 411 -10.65 2.99 -37.18
N ARG A 412 -10.33 2.02 -36.32
CA ARG A 412 -9.89 0.69 -36.75
C ARG A 412 -11.00 -0.08 -37.49
N VAL A 413 -12.24 -0.02 -37.01
CA VAL A 413 -13.39 -0.67 -37.69
C VAL A 413 -13.70 0.03 -39.02
N GLY A 414 -13.75 1.36 -39.03
CA GLY A 414 -14.02 2.16 -40.23
C GLY A 414 -12.91 2.07 -41.28
N GLY A 415 -11.64 2.09 -40.88
CA GLY A 415 -10.49 1.91 -41.76
C GLY A 415 -10.45 0.52 -42.39
N THR A 416 -10.88 -0.52 -41.66
CA THR A 416 -11.01 -1.89 -42.21
C THR A 416 -12.10 -1.98 -43.27
N CYS A 417 -13.20 -1.22 -43.12
CA CYS A 417 -14.26 -1.14 -44.13
C CYS A 417 -13.88 -0.31 -45.37
N CYS A 418 -13.16 0.81 -45.21
CA CYS A 418 -12.77 1.68 -46.32
C CYS A 418 -11.59 1.11 -47.14
N LEU A 419 -10.64 0.43 -46.50
CA LEU A 419 -9.50 -0.20 -47.17
C LEU A 419 -9.87 -1.54 -47.85
N ALA A 420 -10.99 -2.16 -47.46
CA ALA A 420 -11.55 -3.30 -48.19
C ALA A 420 -12.14 -2.91 -49.56
N LEU A 421 -12.39 -1.62 -49.80
CA LEU A 421 -12.94 -1.09 -51.05
C LEU A 421 -11.86 -0.54 -52.02
N PHE A 422 -10.63 -0.33 -51.57
CA PHE A 422 -9.52 0.15 -52.40
C PHE A 422 -8.30 -0.78 -52.29
N CYS A 423 -7.96 -1.43 -53.41
CA CYS A 423 -6.91 -2.45 -53.56
C CYS A 423 -5.47 -1.97 -53.27
N CYS A 424 -5.14 -1.68 -52.00
CA CYS A 424 -3.77 -1.40 -51.55
C CYS A 424 -3.32 -2.42 -50.48
N PHE A 425 -3.08 -3.66 -50.90
CA PHE A 425 -2.69 -4.79 -50.02
C PHE A 425 -1.38 -4.59 -49.21
N ILE A 426 -0.54 -3.61 -49.57
CA ILE A 426 0.76 -3.37 -48.92
C ILE A 426 0.63 -2.44 -47.70
N LEU A 427 -0.35 -1.54 -47.66
CA LEU A 427 -0.53 -0.56 -46.56
C LEU A 427 -1.51 -1.02 -45.47
N ILE A 428 -2.27 -2.08 -45.73
CA ILE A 428 -3.25 -2.64 -44.78
C ILE A 428 -2.57 -3.24 -43.54
N PRO A 429 -1.49 -4.04 -43.65
CA PRO A 429 -0.86 -4.66 -42.47
C PRO A 429 -0.19 -3.63 -41.53
N CYS A 430 0.45 -2.60 -42.08
CA CYS A 430 1.13 -1.58 -41.27
C CYS A 430 0.14 -0.67 -40.54
N HIS A 431 -0.90 -0.16 -41.21
CA HIS A 431 -1.94 0.66 -40.57
C HIS A 431 -2.70 -0.12 -39.47
N LEU A 432 -2.93 -1.42 -39.68
CA LEU A 432 -3.54 -2.30 -38.66
C LEU A 432 -2.60 -2.56 -37.47
N ALA A 433 -1.30 -2.73 -37.72
CA ALA A 433 -0.31 -2.89 -36.67
C ALA A 433 -0.17 -1.62 -35.81
N ASP A 434 -0.14 -0.46 -36.45
CA ASP A 434 -0.05 0.84 -35.78
C ASP A 434 -1.32 1.16 -34.98
N SER A 435 -2.49 0.86 -35.54
CA SER A 435 -3.77 0.98 -34.81
C SER A 435 -3.86 0.03 -33.61
N LYS A 436 -3.34 -1.20 -33.73
CA LYS A 436 -3.27 -2.16 -32.61
C LYS A 436 -2.34 -1.65 -31.50
N LYS A 437 -1.15 -1.20 -31.88
CA LYS A 437 -0.17 -0.63 -30.96
C LYS A 437 -0.75 0.58 -30.22
N LYS A 438 -1.45 1.48 -30.94
CA LYS A 438 -2.08 2.66 -30.32
C LYS A 438 -3.16 2.29 -29.31
N ILE A 439 -3.97 1.27 -29.58
CA ILE A 439 -4.98 0.77 -28.63
C ILE A 439 -4.28 0.17 -27.41
N GLU A 440 -3.24 -0.63 -27.59
CA GLU A 440 -2.49 -1.23 -26.48
C GLU A 440 -1.86 -0.17 -25.57
N GLU A 441 -1.23 0.85 -26.14
CA GLU A 441 -0.66 1.99 -25.40
C GLU A 441 -1.73 2.74 -24.59
N LEU A 442 -2.93 2.90 -25.14
CA LEU A 442 -4.04 3.56 -24.46
C LEU A 442 -4.64 2.70 -23.33
N GLU A 443 -4.68 1.37 -23.48
CA GLU A 443 -5.10 0.46 -22.40
C GLU A 443 -4.05 0.42 -21.28
N ASP A 444 -2.76 0.41 -21.62
CA ASP A 444 -1.66 0.51 -20.64
C ASP A 444 -1.71 1.87 -19.90
N ALA A 445 -1.98 2.97 -20.61
CA ALA A 445 -2.18 4.30 -20.02
C ALA A 445 -3.39 4.30 -19.07
N LYS A 446 -4.51 3.71 -19.49
CA LYS A 446 -5.73 3.60 -18.68
C LYS A 446 -5.44 2.88 -17.36
N GLU A 447 -4.75 1.75 -17.43
CA GLU A 447 -4.42 0.95 -16.25
C GLU A 447 -3.47 1.70 -15.32
N PHE A 448 -2.46 2.38 -15.85
CA PHE A 448 -1.58 3.23 -15.05
C PHE A 448 -2.31 4.38 -14.36
N THR A 449 -3.14 5.12 -15.11
CA THR A 449 -3.93 6.24 -14.56
C THR A 449 -4.86 5.75 -13.45
N ARG A 450 -5.46 4.57 -13.62
CA ARG A 450 -6.29 3.92 -12.59
C ARG A 450 -5.48 3.59 -11.33
N ILE A 451 -4.31 2.95 -11.49
CA ILE A 451 -3.43 2.62 -10.37
C ILE A 451 -2.95 3.87 -9.64
N ARG A 452 -2.60 4.95 -10.37
CA ARG A 452 -2.19 6.23 -9.76
C ARG A 452 -3.34 6.89 -9.00
N ARG A 453 -4.55 6.95 -9.58
CA ARG A 453 -5.75 7.48 -8.90
C ARG A 453 -6.01 6.74 -7.58
N ASP A 454 -5.88 5.42 -7.62
CA ASP A 454 -6.17 4.54 -6.50
C ASP A 454 -5.00 4.49 -5.47
N ALA A 455 -3.89 5.20 -5.71
CA ALA A 455 -2.74 5.21 -4.81
C ALA A 455 -2.98 6.05 -3.54
N ALA A 456 -2.12 5.87 -2.53
CA ALA A 456 -2.24 6.56 -1.24
C ALA A 456 -2.00 8.09 -1.31
N GLY A 457 -1.34 8.56 -2.36
CA GLY A 457 -1.03 9.97 -2.58
C GLY A 457 -0.42 10.20 -3.96
N PRO A 458 -0.33 11.45 -4.42
CA PRO A 458 0.21 11.78 -5.73
C PRO A 458 1.63 11.28 -5.93
N ASP A 459 2.45 11.23 -4.87
CA ASP A 459 3.84 10.80 -4.90
C ASP A 459 4.06 9.37 -4.37
N ALA A 460 2.98 8.62 -4.12
CA ALA A 460 3.09 7.24 -3.63
C ALA A 460 3.82 6.34 -4.66
N GLU A 461 4.64 5.42 -4.14
CA GLU A 461 5.23 4.35 -4.96
C GLU A 461 4.10 3.43 -5.46
N LEU A 462 4.08 3.15 -6.76
CA LEU A 462 3.02 2.37 -7.38
C LEU A 462 3.40 0.89 -7.48
N ASP A 463 2.54 0.01 -6.99
CA ASP A 463 2.65 -1.42 -7.26
C ASP A 463 2.04 -1.76 -8.64
N LEU A 464 2.84 -1.55 -9.68
CA LEU A 464 2.46 -1.86 -11.06
C LEU A 464 2.60 -3.38 -11.33
N PRO A 465 1.72 -3.99 -12.15
CA PRO A 465 1.93 -5.36 -12.64
C PRO A 465 3.27 -5.51 -13.36
N ASP A 466 3.97 -6.65 -13.21
CA ASP A 466 5.32 -6.85 -13.78
C ASP A 466 5.38 -6.62 -15.29
N VAL A 467 4.33 -7.03 -16.01
CA VAL A 467 4.19 -6.78 -17.46
C VAL A 467 4.19 -5.27 -17.75
N LEU A 468 3.46 -4.49 -16.95
CA LEU A 468 3.39 -3.04 -17.10
C LEU A 468 4.70 -2.36 -16.67
N LYS A 469 5.33 -2.84 -15.58
CA LYS A 469 6.67 -2.41 -15.14
C LYS A 469 7.71 -2.61 -16.25
N GLU A 470 7.71 -3.78 -16.90
CA GLU A 470 8.62 -4.11 -17.99
C GLU A 470 8.38 -3.21 -19.21
N LYS A 471 7.13 -3.09 -19.66
CA LYS A 471 6.75 -2.21 -20.77
C LYS A 471 7.17 -0.77 -20.52
N MET A 472 6.90 -0.24 -19.32
CA MET A 472 7.27 1.13 -18.95
C MET A 472 8.79 1.34 -18.85
N SER A 473 9.57 0.34 -18.43
CA SER A 473 11.03 0.45 -18.39
C SER A 473 11.66 0.59 -19.78
N LYS A 474 11.02 0.06 -20.83
CA LYS A 474 11.46 0.20 -22.23
C LYS A 474 11.25 1.62 -22.77
N TYR A 475 10.17 2.30 -22.38
CA TYR A 475 9.94 3.72 -22.73
C TYR A 475 10.98 4.66 -22.11
N LYS A 476 11.48 4.36 -20.89
CA LYS A 476 12.52 5.16 -20.20
C LYS A 476 13.84 5.28 -20.99
N ARG A 477 14.15 4.33 -21.88
CA ARG A 477 15.41 4.33 -22.64
C ARG A 477 15.43 5.31 -23.82
N SER A 478 14.29 5.85 -24.22
CA SER A 478 14.14 6.70 -25.41
C SER A 478 14.41 8.19 -25.16
N ASN A 479 14.25 8.69 -23.93
CA ASN A 479 14.17 10.14 -23.64
C ASN A 479 15.28 10.63 -22.68
N ASN A 480 16.53 10.27 -22.94
CA ASN A 480 17.63 10.60 -22.03
C ASN A 480 18.46 11.79 -22.55
N ASP A 481 17.90 13.00 -22.47
CA ASP A 481 18.67 14.24 -22.45
C ASP A 481 18.70 14.79 -21.02
N GLY A 482 19.91 15.04 -20.52
CA GLY A 482 20.25 14.96 -19.11
C GLY A 482 19.68 16.02 -18.16
N GLY A 483 19.55 15.62 -16.89
CA GLY A 483 19.54 16.53 -15.74
C GLY A 483 18.61 16.13 -14.60
N GLY A 484 19.15 15.44 -13.58
CA GLY A 484 18.76 15.62 -12.18
C GLY A 484 17.51 14.91 -11.64
N GLY A 485 17.73 13.98 -10.71
CA GLY A 485 16.75 13.57 -9.69
C GLY A 485 15.68 12.59 -10.18
N TYR A 486 15.60 11.42 -9.55
CA TYR A 486 14.58 10.40 -9.81
C TYR A 486 13.18 10.90 -9.44
N TYR A 487 12.53 11.61 -10.36
CA TYR A 487 11.10 11.80 -10.41
C TYR A 487 10.57 10.88 -11.51
N TYR A 488 9.47 10.17 -11.25
CA TYR A 488 8.64 9.67 -12.33
C TYR A 488 8.09 10.91 -13.04
N ASP A 489 8.84 11.40 -14.03
CA ASP A 489 8.39 12.48 -14.89
C ASP A 489 7.17 11.98 -15.66
N ASN A 490 6.02 12.35 -15.10
CA ASN A 490 4.68 12.06 -15.56
C ASN A 490 4.42 12.66 -16.97
N THR A 491 5.29 13.51 -17.53
CA THR A 491 5.02 14.18 -18.83
C THR A 491 5.10 13.28 -20.06
N ALA A 492 5.86 12.18 -20.06
CA ALA A 492 6.00 11.34 -21.26
C ALA A 492 4.71 10.58 -21.66
N TYR A 493 3.89 10.18 -20.69
CA TYR A 493 2.59 9.53 -20.94
C TYR A 493 1.42 10.52 -20.98
N TYR A 494 1.53 11.66 -20.27
CA TYR A 494 0.55 12.73 -20.38
C TYR A 494 0.72 13.57 -21.66
N GLY A 495 1.89 13.63 -22.31
CA GLY A 495 2.06 14.33 -23.57
C GLY A 495 1.15 13.81 -24.70
N TYR A 496 0.86 12.51 -24.70
CA TYR A 496 -0.08 11.89 -25.65
C TYR A 496 -1.56 12.19 -25.35
N ALA A 497 -1.89 12.56 -24.11
CA ALA A 497 -3.26 12.79 -23.65
C ALA A 497 -3.55 14.28 -23.33
N ALA A 498 -2.53 15.10 -23.09
CA ALA A 498 -2.62 16.51 -22.69
C ALA A 498 -2.53 17.47 -23.87
N ALA A 499 -2.09 17.01 -25.06
CA ALA A 499 -2.04 17.83 -26.26
C ALA A 499 -3.43 18.34 -26.65
N CYS A 500 -3.71 19.58 -26.29
CA CYS A 500 -4.75 20.38 -26.90
C CYS A 500 -4.37 20.59 -28.38
N GLY A 501 -4.88 19.73 -29.26
CA GLY A 501 -4.88 19.97 -30.71
C GLY A 501 -3.52 19.81 -31.40
N ALA A 502 -3.07 18.58 -31.59
CA ALA A 502 -2.13 18.24 -32.65
C ALA A 502 -2.36 16.78 -33.07
N ALA A 503 -3.02 16.59 -34.21
CA ALA A 503 -2.93 15.33 -34.93
C ALA A 503 -1.82 15.48 -35.97
N GLY A 504 -0.87 14.53 -35.99
CA GLY A 504 0.00 14.27 -37.14
C GLY A 504 1.49 14.52 -36.87
N GLY A 505 2.27 13.44 -36.83
CA GLY A 505 3.73 13.51 -36.86
C GLY A 505 4.37 12.19 -36.45
N TYR A 506 4.48 11.25 -37.38
CA TYR A 506 5.45 10.16 -37.26
C TYR A 506 6.86 10.75 -37.16
N PHE A 507 7.68 10.20 -36.28
CA PHE A 507 9.12 10.34 -36.35
C PHE A 507 9.61 9.63 -37.62
N ASP A 508 10.21 10.38 -38.54
CA ASP A 508 11.31 9.87 -39.33
C ASP A 508 12.44 10.91 -39.33
N GLY A 509 13.68 10.42 -39.26
CA GLY A 509 14.84 11.23 -38.93
C GLY A 509 15.29 12.18 -40.04
N GLY A 510 16.00 13.24 -39.62
CA GLY A 510 17.00 13.93 -40.44
C GLY A 510 16.68 15.36 -40.86
N GLY A 511 17.56 16.28 -40.44
CA GLY A 511 17.95 17.45 -41.23
C GLY A 511 17.12 18.74 -41.11
N GLY A 512 17.75 19.74 -40.50
CA GLY A 512 17.71 21.20 -40.78
C GLY A 512 16.50 21.89 -41.43
N GLY A 513 16.18 23.07 -40.91
CA GLY A 513 15.56 24.16 -41.69
C GLY A 513 14.42 24.89 -41.00
N ASP A 514 14.52 26.22 -40.96
CA ASP A 514 13.52 27.20 -40.53
C ASP A 514 12.14 27.05 -41.21
N GLY A 515 11.10 27.57 -40.55
CA GLY A 515 9.90 28.08 -41.23
C GLY A 515 8.57 27.70 -40.56
N GLY A 516 7.80 28.70 -40.12
CA GLY A 516 6.43 28.52 -39.63
C GLY A 516 5.38 28.45 -40.76
N ALA A 517 4.22 27.85 -40.48
CA ALA A 517 2.91 28.17 -41.07
C ALA A 517 1.79 27.34 -40.40
N GLY A 518 0.58 27.92 -40.36
CA GLY A 518 -0.58 27.47 -39.56
C GLY A 518 -1.46 26.35 -40.14
N GLY A 519 -2.56 26.03 -39.46
CA GLY A 519 -3.56 25.10 -40.01
C GLY A 519 -4.68 24.55 -39.11
N ALA A 520 -5.70 25.38 -38.85
CA ALA A 520 -7.14 25.06 -38.80
C ALA A 520 -7.79 24.07 -37.80
N CYS A 521 -9.03 24.45 -37.47
CA CYS A 521 -9.98 23.98 -36.47
C CYS A 521 -10.76 22.72 -36.91
N GLY A 522 -11.26 21.92 -35.94
CA GLY A 522 -12.33 20.95 -36.16
C GLY A 522 -12.96 20.47 -34.85
N GLY A 523 -14.18 20.94 -34.56
CA GLY A 523 -14.90 20.67 -33.32
C GLY A 523 -15.69 19.36 -33.31
N GLY A 524 -16.13 18.96 -32.11
CA GLY A 524 -17.13 17.92 -31.92
C GLY A 524 -17.40 17.63 -30.44
N ALA A 525 -18.69 17.64 -30.09
CA ALA A 525 -19.32 17.17 -28.85
C ALA A 525 -19.47 18.15 -27.66
N CYS A 526 -20.31 19.17 -27.85
CA CYS A 526 -21.21 19.65 -26.79
C CYS A 526 -22.58 18.97 -26.99
N GLY A 527 -23.14 18.41 -25.92
CA GLY A 527 -24.38 17.64 -25.92
C GLY A 527 -25.61 18.49 -26.23
N GLY A 528 -26.56 17.87 -26.94
CA GLY A 528 -27.91 18.39 -27.14
C GLY A 528 -28.87 17.83 -26.08
N GLY A 529 -29.61 18.73 -25.44
CA GLY A 529 -30.71 18.40 -24.53
C GLY A 529 -31.75 19.52 -24.54
N ALA A 530 -32.81 19.28 -25.32
CA ALA A 530 -34.20 19.74 -25.20
C ALA A 530 -34.52 21.25 -25.13
N CYS A 531 -35.16 21.74 -26.18
CA CYS A 531 -36.35 22.63 -26.27
C CYS A 531 -36.79 22.49 -27.76
N GLY A 532 -37.98 22.10 -28.20
CA GLY A 532 -39.31 22.29 -27.68
C GLY A 532 -40.14 22.96 -28.80
N GLY A 533 -41.02 22.18 -29.45
CA GLY A 533 -42.21 22.72 -30.09
C GLY A 533 -42.18 23.03 -31.59
N GLY A 534 -42.98 22.27 -32.34
CA GLY A 534 -44.00 22.88 -33.18
C GLY A 534 -43.79 22.87 -34.70
N GLY A 535 -44.48 21.94 -35.36
CA GLY A 535 -45.33 22.31 -36.50
C GLY A 535 -44.79 22.10 -37.91
N GLY A 536 -45.44 21.16 -38.63
CA GLY A 536 -45.99 21.49 -39.95
C GLY A 536 -45.17 21.15 -41.19
N CYS A 537 -45.46 19.95 -41.72
CA CYS A 537 -45.60 19.53 -43.12
C CYS A 537 -45.33 20.50 -44.29
N GLY A 538 -44.75 19.93 -45.36
CA GLY A 538 -44.80 20.38 -46.76
C GLY A 538 -43.40 20.74 -47.29
N GLY A 539 -42.84 20.18 -48.38
CA GLY A 539 -43.43 19.61 -49.58
C GLY A 539 -43.02 20.47 -50.78
N GLY A 540 -42.19 19.93 -51.69
CA GLY A 540 -41.73 20.57 -52.95
C GLY A 540 -40.52 21.50 -52.74
N GLY A 541 -39.48 21.53 -53.56
CA GLY A 541 -39.36 21.27 -54.99
C GLY A 541 -38.78 22.54 -55.64
N GLY A 542 -37.79 22.41 -56.53
CA GLY A 542 -37.46 23.48 -57.49
C GLY A 542 -36.06 24.10 -57.42
N CYS A 543 -35.26 23.66 -58.39
CA CYS A 543 -34.26 24.35 -59.22
C CYS A 543 -33.97 25.86 -59.09
N GLY A 544 -32.71 26.17 -59.45
CA GLY A 544 -32.25 27.45 -60.06
C GLY A 544 -31.84 28.50 -59.04
N GLY A 545 -30.72 29.21 -59.14
CA GLY A 545 -29.81 29.47 -60.25
C GLY A 545 -29.33 30.92 -60.08
N GLY A 546 -28.02 31.15 -60.22
CA GLY A 546 -27.36 32.40 -60.63
C GLY A 546 -27.72 33.73 -59.96
N GLY A 547 -26.69 34.40 -59.43
CA GLY A 547 -26.71 35.83 -59.08
C GLY A 547 -25.50 36.22 -58.28
#